data_AF-A0A519ZX44-F1
#
_entry.id   AF-A0A519ZX44-F1
#
_cell.length_a   1.000
_cell.length_b   1.000
_cell.length_c   1.000
_cell.angle_alpha   90.00
_cell.angle_beta   90.00
_cell.angle_gamma   90.00
#
_symmetry.space_group_name_H-M   'P 1'
#
loop_
_entity.id
_entity.type
_entity.pdbx_description
1 polymer ?
#
loop_
_entity_poly.entity_id
_entity_poly.type
_entity_poly.pdbx_seq_one_letter_code
_entity_poly.pdbx_strand_id
1 'polypeptide(L)'
;MHHQQADPPAALQAIIKDFWYLRRDFDAQQPSFEVAPDGYVELIFTFGSPCCVATAAGWQLLPSPFLVGLLPQPLRFQALGQLEVVGIKCFPWAVSRLLGLPPGPAGVQTVAHPLARLQASLAQWLAAGNVAAALAEAARYVEQLPLLPESDPVLGKAGRALHAAAGTVSVSQVAAAAHATVRTLERKFKR
;
A
#
# COMPACT_ATOMS: atom_id res chain seq x y z
N MET A 1 13.20 12.41 -11.55
CA MET A 1 12.29 11.72 -10.63
C MET A 1 11.71 12.76 -9.70
N HIS A 2 10.39 12.92 -9.67
CA HIS A 2 9.70 13.87 -8.80
C HIS A 2 8.89 13.10 -7.76
N HIS A 3 9.04 13.43 -6.48
CA HIS A 3 8.41 12.71 -5.39
C HIS A 3 7.81 13.69 -4.38
N GLN A 4 6.59 13.42 -3.94
CA GLN A 4 5.88 14.20 -2.93
C GLN A 4 5.17 13.26 -1.95
N GLN A 5 5.04 13.69 -0.70
CA GLN A 5 4.32 12.95 0.33
C GLN A 5 3.39 13.90 1.09
N ALA A 6 2.29 13.35 1.59
CA ALA A 6 1.35 14.02 2.46
C ALA A 6 1.03 13.11 3.65
N ASP A 7 1.06 13.69 4.85
CA ASP A 7 0.66 12.99 6.06
C ASP A 7 -0.84 12.68 6.05
N PRO A 8 -1.25 11.54 6.63
CA PRO A 8 -2.65 11.21 6.74
C PRO A 8 -3.36 12.10 7.77
N PRO A 9 -4.65 12.42 7.55
CA PRO A 9 -5.51 13.00 8.58
C PRO A 9 -5.46 12.22 9.89
N ALA A 10 -5.68 12.89 11.02
CA ALA A 10 -5.58 12.28 12.36
C ALA A 10 -6.45 11.01 12.50
N ALA A 11 -7.63 10.98 11.88
CA ALA A 11 -8.53 9.82 11.88
C ALA A 11 -7.94 8.58 11.19
N LEU A 12 -6.97 8.77 10.29
CA LEU A 12 -6.37 7.72 9.47
C LEU A 12 -4.97 7.31 9.94
N GLN A 13 -4.34 8.03 10.86
CA GLN A 13 -2.97 7.74 11.34
C GLN A 13 -2.78 6.35 11.94
N ALA A 14 -3.85 5.71 12.41
CA ALA A 14 -3.79 4.33 12.92
C ALA A 14 -3.78 3.25 11.81
N ILE A 15 -4.04 3.65 10.56
CA ILE A 15 -4.30 2.76 9.42
C ILE A 15 -3.34 3.05 8.26
N ILE A 16 -3.08 4.34 8.02
CA ILE A 16 -2.28 4.85 6.91
C ILE A 16 -1.03 5.50 7.48
N LYS A 17 0.10 5.22 6.83
CA LYS A 17 1.40 5.79 7.14
C LYS A 17 1.63 7.11 6.40
N ASP A 18 1.31 7.16 5.11
CA ASP A 18 1.34 8.36 4.27
C ASP A 18 0.61 8.14 2.94
N PHE A 19 0.32 9.26 2.28
CA PHE A 19 -0.05 9.33 0.87
C PHE A 19 1.17 9.85 0.11
N TRP A 20 1.45 9.31 -1.06
CA TRP A 20 2.63 9.71 -1.81
C TRP A 20 2.36 9.75 -3.31
N TYR A 21 3.17 10.56 -4.00
CA TYR A 21 3.17 10.67 -5.44
C TYR A 21 4.59 10.50 -5.96
N LEU A 22 4.71 9.81 -7.09
CA LEU A 22 5.95 9.64 -7.83
C LEU A 22 5.70 9.91 -9.31
N ARG A 23 6.59 10.69 -9.93
CA ARG A 23 6.74 10.74 -11.38
C ARG A 23 8.13 10.34 -11.79
N ARG A 24 8.17 9.44 -12.77
CA ARG A 24 9.40 8.93 -13.36
C ARG A 24 9.25 8.84 -14.87
N ASP A 25 10.22 9.42 -15.56
CA ASP A 25 10.39 9.26 -16.99
C ASP A 25 11.39 8.11 -17.23
N PHE A 26 11.03 7.21 -18.13
CA PHE A 26 11.80 6.05 -18.55
C PHE A 26 12.22 6.25 -20.00
N ASP A 27 13.49 5.99 -20.28
CA ASP A 27 13.96 5.86 -21.65
C ASP A 27 13.56 4.49 -22.24
N ALA A 28 13.67 4.36 -23.55
CA ALA A 28 13.35 3.12 -24.25
C ALA A 28 14.37 1.99 -23.97
N GLN A 29 15.54 2.29 -23.39
CA GLN A 29 16.63 1.32 -23.20
C GLN A 29 16.57 0.62 -21.84
N GLN A 30 16.01 1.25 -20.81
CA GLN A 30 15.85 0.69 -19.46
C GLN A 30 14.45 1.00 -18.89
N PRO A 31 13.39 0.38 -19.44
CA PRO A 31 12.02 0.64 -18.99
C PRO A 31 11.67 -0.06 -17.67
N SER A 32 12.61 -0.76 -17.02
CA SER A 32 12.33 -1.56 -15.83
C SER A 32 12.95 -1.01 -14.56
N PHE A 33 12.26 -1.19 -13.43
CA PHE A 33 12.73 -0.80 -12.11
C PHE A 33 12.31 -1.83 -11.06
N GLU A 34 12.98 -1.80 -9.92
CA GLU A 34 12.68 -2.68 -8.79
C GLU A 34 12.04 -1.91 -7.64
N VAL A 35 11.09 -2.56 -6.96
CA VAL A 35 10.48 -2.12 -5.72
C VAL A 35 10.88 -3.12 -4.63
N ALA A 36 11.65 -2.65 -3.67
CA ALA A 36 12.14 -3.46 -2.56
C ALA A 36 11.05 -3.66 -1.48
N PRO A 37 11.10 -4.75 -0.70
CA PRO A 37 10.25 -4.91 0.48
C PRO A 37 10.44 -3.80 1.50
N ASP A 38 9.35 -3.14 1.92
CA ASP A 38 9.39 -2.04 2.90
C ASP A 38 8.48 -2.26 4.12
N GLY A 39 7.77 -3.39 4.18
CA GLY A 39 6.91 -3.76 5.30
C GLY A 39 5.54 -3.08 5.32
N TYR A 40 5.13 -2.43 4.23
CA TYR A 40 3.80 -1.84 4.10
C TYR A 40 2.95 -2.54 3.04
N VAL A 41 1.65 -2.25 3.07
CA VAL A 41 0.73 -2.60 2.00
C VAL A 41 0.33 -1.31 1.30
N GLU A 42 0.51 -1.23 -0.01
CA GLU A 42 0.28 -0.01 -0.78
C GLU A 42 -0.85 -0.20 -1.79
N LEU A 43 -1.83 0.71 -1.78
CA LEU A 43 -2.78 0.84 -2.89
C LEU A 43 -2.19 1.81 -3.92
N ILE A 44 -2.04 1.34 -5.15
CA ILE A 44 -1.32 2.03 -6.22
C ILE A 44 -2.28 2.41 -7.34
N PHE A 45 -2.27 3.70 -7.69
CA PHE A 45 -2.92 4.26 -8.87
C PHE A 45 -1.84 4.69 -9.86
N THR A 46 -1.88 4.19 -11.09
CA THR A 46 -0.93 4.55 -12.14
C THR A 46 -1.58 5.42 -13.21
N PHE A 47 -0.81 6.36 -13.74
CA PHE A 47 -1.20 7.28 -14.81
C PHE A 47 -0.05 7.45 -15.82
N GLY A 48 -0.38 8.00 -16.99
CA GLY A 48 0.53 8.08 -18.12
C GLY A 48 0.61 6.73 -18.83
N SER A 49 1.80 6.14 -18.82
CA SER A 49 2.08 4.90 -19.55
C SER A 49 1.63 3.64 -18.81
N PRO A 50 1.28 2.56 -19.56
CA PRO A 50 0.97 1.27 -18.97
C PRO A 50 2.11 0.74 -18.09
N CYS A 51 1.75 0.18 -16.93
CA CYS A 51 2.68 -0.43 -15.99
C CYS A 51 2.49 -1.96 -15.99
N CYS A 52 3.59 -2.69 -16.12
CA CYS A 52 3.62 -4.15 -16.08
C CYS A 52 4.44 -4.63 -14.89
N VAL A 53 4.11 -5.80 -14.35
CA VAL A 53 4.92 -6.52 -13.35
C VAL A 53 5.51 -7.78 -13.94
N ALA A 54 6.73 -8.13 -13.53
CA ALA A 54 7.36 -9.39 -13.89
C ALA A 54 6.69 -10.55 -13.13
N THR A 55 6.31 -11.58 -13.88
CA THR A 55 5.76 -12.85 -13.36
C THR A 55 6.55 -14.02 -13.93
N ALA A 56 6.28 -15.24 -13.44
CA ALA A 56 6.88 -16.46 -14.01
C ALA A 56 6.52 -16.67 -15.49
N ALA A 57 5.39 -16.12 -15.95
CA ALA A 57 4.93 -16.19 -17.35
C ALA A 57 5.44 -15.01 -18.21
N GLY A 58 6.27 -14.12 -17.66
CA GLY A 58 6.73 -12.89 -18.31
C GLY A 58 6.06 -11.63 -17.76
N TRP A 59 5.99 -10.57 -18.56
CA TRP A 59 5.42 -9.30 -18.16
C TRP A 59 3.89 -9.32 -18.21
N GLN A 60 3.25 -9.00 -17.08
CA GLN A 60 1.81 -8.88 -16.96
C GLN A 60 1.40 -7.42 -16.80
N LEU A 61 0.50 -6.94 -17.65
CA LEU A 61 -0.09 -5.62 -17.52
C LEU A 61 -0.93 -5.50 -16.24
N LEU A 62 -0.74 -4.41 -15.50
CA LEU A 62 -1.50 -4.15 -14.28
C LEU A 62 -2.72 -3.25 -14.57
N PRO A 63 -3.88 -3.54 -13.95
CA PRO A 63 -4.98 -2.60 -13.92
C PRO A 63 -4.65 -1.44 -12.97
N SER A 64 -5.43 -0.37 -12.99
CA SER A 64 -5.35 0.70 -12.00
C SER A 64 -6.71 0.96 -11.35
N PRO A 65 -6.82 0.97 -10.01
CA PRO A 65 -5.75 0.69 -9.05
C PRO A 65 -5.43 -0.80 -8.90
N PHE A 66 -4.27 -1.08 -8.31
CA PHE A 66 -3.86 -2.40 -7.83
C PHE A 66 -3.24 -2.28 -6.43
N LEU A 67 -3.11 -3.40 -5.73
CA LEU A 67 -2.50 -3.44 -4.41
C LEU A 67 -1.14 -4.14 -4.48
N VAL A 68 -0.14 -3.53 -3.86
CA VAL A 68 1.16 -4.14 -3.57
C VAL A 68 1.14 -4.54 -2.11
N GLY A 69 1.08 -5.84 -1.89
CA GLY A 69 1.09 -6.46 -0.57
C GLY A 69 2.49 -6.56 0.03
N LEU A 70 2.61 -7.36 1.09
CA LEU A 70 3.91 -7.66 1.68
C LEU A 70 4.77 -8.47 0.69
N LEU A 71 5.99 -8.00 0.47
CA LEU A 71 6.91 -8.57 -0.51
C LEU A 71 7.97 -9.42 0.20
N PRO A 72 8.10 -10.72 -0.13
CA PRO A 72 9.20 -11.54 0.38
C PRO A 72 10.52 -11.28 -0.39
N GLN A 73 10.42 -10.67 -1.58
CA GLN A 73 11.53 -10.37 -2.48
C GLN A 73 11.18 -9.14 -3.32
N PRO A 74 12.17 -8.42 -3.88
CA PRO A 74 11.90 -7.28 -4.76
C PRO A 74 10.99 -7.66 -5.92
N LEU A 75 10.05 -6.77 -6.25
CA LEU A 75 9.24 -6.86 -7.46
C LEU A 75 9.87 -6.04 -8.56
N ARG A 76 9.87 -6.59 -9.77
CA ARG A 76 10.33 -5.87 -10.96
C ARG A 76 9.11 -5.37 -11.74
N PHE A 77 9.09 -4.08 -12.00
CA PHE A 77 8.08 -3.40 -12.81
C PHE A 77 8.68 -2.91 -14.13
N GLN A 78 7.84 -2.69 -15.12
CA GLN A 78 8.19 -2.11 -16.40
C GLN A 78 7.17 -1.05 -16.81
N ALA A 79 7.65 0.11 -17.26
CA ALA A 79 6.84 1.16 -17.88
C ALA A 79 7.66 1.85 -18.98
N LEU A 80 7.01 2.28 -20.06
CA LEU A 80 7.67 2.93 -21.21
C LEU A 80 7.28 4.40 -21.27
N GLY A 81 8.24 5.32 -21.29
CA GLY A 81 7.94 6.76 -21.28
C GLY A 81 7.63 7.25 -19.87
N GLN A 82 6.49 7.89 -19.65
CA GLN A 82 6.21 8.53 -18.37
C GLN A 82 5.27 7.70 -17.49
N LEU A 83 5.71 7.40 -16.28
CA LEU A 83 4.87 6.80 -15.24
C LEU A 83 4.65 7.81 -14.13
N GLU A 84 3.39 8.06 -13.83
CA GLU A 84 2.96 8.76 -12.63
C GLU A 84 2.23 7.79 -11.72
N VAL A 85 2.49 7.89 -10.42
CA VAL A 85 1.95 6.99 -9.42
C VAL A 85 1.44 7.81 -8.24
N VAL A 86 0.21 7.54 -7.81
CA VAL A 86 -0.30 7.95 -6.50
C VAL A 86 -0.43 6.68 -5.67
N GLY A 87 0.23 6.66 -4.51
CA GLY A 87 0.22 5.54 -3.59
C GLY A 87 -0.41 5.90 -2.24
N ILE A 88 -1.12 4.94 -1.66
CA ILE A 88 -1.66 5.01 -0.30
C ILE A 88 -0.98 3.94 0.54
N LYS A 89 -0.07 4.34 1.42
CA LYS A 89 0.74 3.43 2.22
C LYS A 89 0.01 3.07 3.51
N CYS A 90 -0.42 1.81 3.60
CA CYS A 90 -1.20 1.29 4.72
C CYS A 90 -0.34 0.42 5.63
N PHE A 91 -0.63 0.46 6.93
CA PHE A 91 -0.10 -0.52 7.86
C PHE A 91 -0.69 -1.91 7.57
N PRO A 92 0.13 -2.98 7.51
CA PRO A 92 -0.34 -4.30 7.08
C PRO A 92 -1.47 -4.88 7.95
N TRP A 93 -1.46 -4.58 9.25
CA TRP A 93 -2.49 -5.05 10.20
C TRP A 93 -3.81 -4.26 10.10
N ALA A 94 -3.80 -3.10 9.44
CA ALA A 94 -4.93 -2.19 9.39
C ALA A 94 -5.62 -2.16 8.01
N VAL A 95 -4.95 -2.65 6.96
CA VAL A 95 -5.48 -2.63 5.59
C VAL A 95 -6.81 -3.37 5.45
N SER A 96 -7.04 -4.43 6.23
CA SER A 96 -8.31 -5.18 6.24
C SER A 96 -9.49 -4.33 6.68
N ARG A 97 -9.25 -3.35 7.56
CA ARG A 97 -10.29 -2.40 8.00
C ARG A 97 -10.69 -1.42 6.91
N LEU A 98 -9.78 -1.12 5.99
CA LEU A 98 -10.02 -0.19 4.89
C LEU A 98 -10.59 -0.90 3.65
N LEU A 99 -10.02 -2.05 3.29
CA LEU A 99 -10.30 -2.71 2.01
C LEU A 99 -11.20 -3.96 2.13
N GLY A 100 -11.45 -4.44 3.36
CA GLY A 100 -12.13 -5.72 3.58
C GLY A 100 -11.33 -6.93 3.11
N LEU A 101 -10.05 -6.73 2.77
CA LEU A 101 -9.14 -7.78 2.33
C LEU A 101 -8.57 -8.53 3.53
N PRO A 102 -8.19 -9.82 3.37
CA PRO A 102 -7.47 -10.53 4.42
C PRO A 102 -6.17 -9.78 4.76
N PRO A 103 -5.71 -9.83 6.03
CA PRO A 103 -4.45 -9.23 6.42
C PRO A 103 -3.29 -9.90 5.67
N GLY A 104 -2.28 -9.12 5.29
CA GLY A 104 -1.08 -9.62 4.63
C GLY A 104 -1.28 -10.18 3.21
N PRO A 105 -2.01 -9.51 2.29
CA PRO A 105 -1.95 -9.89 0.89
C PRO A 105 -0.49 -9.96 0.46
N ALA A 106 -0.08 -11.06 -0.20
CA ALA A 106 1.26 -11.19 -0.75
C ALA A 106 1.26 -10.73 -2.20
N GLY A 107 2.37 -10.08 -2.62
CA GLY A 107 2.60 -9.70 -4.01
C GLY A 107 1.60 -8.68 -4.56
N VAL A 108 1.38 -8.70 -5.87
CA VAL A 108 0.48 -7.75 -6.56
C VAL A 108 -0.91 -8.36 -6.73
N GLN A 109 -1.95 -7.60 -6.34
CA GLN A 109 -3.34 -8.04 -6.43
C GLN A 109 -4.22 -6.99 -7.12
N THR A 110 -5.17 -7.47 -7.91
CA THR A 110 -6.20 -6.60 -8.47
C THR A 110 -7.23 -6.27 -7.40
N VAL A 111 -7.70 -5.03 -7.39
CA VAL A 111 -8.61 -4.54 -6.34
C VAL A 111 -9.95 -4.14 -6.96
N ALA A 112 -10.98 -4.92 -6.67
CA ALA A 112 -12.37 -4.52 -6.91
C ALA A 112 -12.91 -3.82 -5.64
N HIS A 113 -12.68 -2.52 -5.53
CA HIS A 113 -13.06 -1.74 -4.35
C HIS A 113 -13.61 -0.36 -4.74
N PRO A 114 -14.52 0.27 -3.95
CA PRO A 114 -14.97 1.64 -4.18
C PRO A 114 -13.85 2.68 -4.32
N LEU A 115 -12.65 2.40 -3.81
CA LEU A 115 -11.47 3.24 -4.01
C LEU A 115 -11.04 3.35 -5.48
N ALA A 116 -11.41 2.41 -6.34
CA ALA A 116 -11.15 2.52 -7.78
C ALA A 116 -11.82 3.76 -8.41
N ARG A 117 -12.87 4.32 -7.77
CA ARG A 117 -13.50 5.58 -8.21
C ARG A 117 -12.57 6.79 -8.11
N LEU A 118 -11.54 6.74 -7.26
CA LEU A 118 -10.54 7.80 -7.16
C LEU A 118 -9.74 7.97 -8.46
N GLN A 119 -9.60 6.92 -9.28
CA GLN A 119 -8.79 6.97 -10.51
C GLN A 119 -9.16 8.17 -11.39
N ALA A 120 -10.45 8.44 -11.57
CA ALA A 120 -10.91 9.55 -12.41
C ALA A 120 -10.58 10.92 -11.82
N SER A 121 -10.87 11.13 -10.53
CA SER A 121 -10.60 12.41 -9.85
C SER A 121 -9.10 12.69 -9.75
N LEU A 122 -8.29 11.67 -9.45
CA LEU A 122 -6.83 11.81 -9.40
C LEU A 122 -6.27 12.14 -10.78
N ALA A 123 -6.76 11.51 -11.85
CA ALA A 123 -6.33 11.82 -13.21
C ALA A 123 -6.60 13.30 -13.58
N GLN A 124 -7.73 13.87 -13.15
CA GLN A 124 -8.05 15.28 -13.39
C GLN A 124 -7.05 16.22 -12.69
N TRP A 125 -6.74 15.96 -11.42
CA TRP A 125 -5.78 16.77 -10.68
C TRP A 125 -4.36 16.69 -11.24
N LEU A 126 -3.92 15.48 -11.62
CA LEU A 126 -2.59 15.28 -12.20
C LEU A 126 -2.48 15.91 -13.59
N ALA A 127 -3.52 15.83 -14.43
CA ALA A 127 -3.55 16.51 -15.73
C ALA A 127 -3.47 18.04 -15.59
N ALA A 128 -3.99 18.60 -14.50
CA ALA A 128 -3.85 20.02 -14.16
C ALA A 128 -2.50 20.37 -13.49
N GLY A 129 -1.60 19.40 -13.31
CA GLY A 129 -0.31 19.58 -12.64
C GLY A 129 -0.41 19.79 -11.12
N ASN A 130 -1.58 19.52 -10.52
CA ASN A 130 -1.85 19.81 -9.11
C ASN A 130 -1.76 18.53 -8.24
N VAL A 131 -0.52 18.08 -8.02
CA VAL A 131 -0.23 16.89 -7.21
C VAL A 131 -0.73 17.04 -5.76
N ALA A 132 -0.61 18.23 -5.17
CA ALA A 132 -1.07 18.48 -3.81
C ALA A 132 -2.59 18.27 -3.67
N ALA A 133 -3.38 18.74 -4.65
CA ALA A 133 -4.82 18.49 -4.67
C ALA A 133 -5.16 17.02 -4.89
N ALA A 134 -4.38 16.29 -5.71
CA ALA A 134 -4.55 14.85 -5.89
C ALA A 134 -4.36 14.08 -4.57
N LEU A 135 -3.30 14.40 -3.80
CA LEU A 135 -3.04 13.76 -2.51
C LEU A 135 -4.10 14.13 -1.46
N ALA A 136 -4.54 15.40 -1.42
CA ALA A 136 -5.61 15.84 -0.54
C ALA A 136 -6.95 15.15 -0.86
N GLU A 137 -7.27 14.96 -2.15
CA GLU A 137 -8.47 14.25 -2.60
C GLU A 137 -8.43 12.77 -2.21
N ALA A 138 -7.27 12.10 -2.36
CA ALA A 138 -7.10 10.73 -1.91
C ALA A 138 -7.32 10.60 -0.39
N ALA A 139 -6.72 11.49 0.39
CA ALA A 139 -6.88 11.52 1.85
C ALA A 139 -8.34 11.74 2.26
N ARG A 140 -8.99 12.75 1.67
CA ARG A 140 -10.40 13.08 1.93
C ARG A 140 -11.34 11.94 1.59
N TYR A 141 -11.13 11.28 0.45
CA TYR A 141 -11.99 10.17 0.04
C TYR A 141 -11.84 8.98 0.99
N VAL A 142 -10.61 8.63 1.37
CA VAL A 142 -10.36 7.54 2.31
C VAL A 142 -10.96 7.84 3.69
N GLU A 143 -10.86 9.09 4.16
CA GLU A 143 -11.45 9.50 5.45
C GLU A 143 -12.98 9.35 5.48
N GLN A 144 -13.63 9.50 4.33
CA GLN A 144 -15.08 9.33 4.18
C GLN A 144 -15.52 7.87 4.04
N LEU A 145 -14.60 6.93 3.89
CA LEU A 145 -14.96 5.52 3.79
C LEU A 145 -15.32 4.94 5.16
N PRO A 146 -16.39 4.13 5.25
CA PRO A 146 -16.70 3.43 6.48
C PRO A 146 -15.60 2.41 6.78
N LEU A 147 -14.97 2.55 7.94
CA LEU A 147 -14.00 1.56 8.42
C LEU A 147 -14.72 0.29 8.84
N LEU A 148 -14.22 -0.84 8.34
CA LEU A 148 -14.69 -2.14 8.76
C LEU A 148 -14.18 -2.48 10.18
N PRO A 149 -14.90 -3.36 10.90
CA PRO A 149 -14.42 -3.92 12.16
C PRO A 149 -13.05 -4.57 12.01
N GLU A 150 -12.24 -4.54 13.07
CA GLU A 150 -10.95 -5.23 13.09
C GLU A 150 -11.18 -6.75 13.01
N SER A 151 -10.74 -7.36 11.91
CA SER A 151 -10.96 -8.79 11.66
C SER A 151 -10.15 -9.70 12.58
N ASP A 152 -8.98 -9.24 13.03
CA ASP A 152 -8.12 -9.95 13.96
C ASP A 152 -7.45 -9.00 14.97
N PRO A 153 -8.08 -8.76 16.14
CA PRO A 153 -7.55 -7.84 17.15
C PRO A 153 -6.17 -8.23 17.68
N VAL A 154 -5.80 -9.52 17.62
CA VAL A 154 -4.49 -10.00 18.06
C VAL A 154 -3.41 -9.53 17.09
N LEU A 155 -3.62 -9.71 15.77
CA LEU A 155 -2.69 -9.21 14.75
C LEU A 155 -2.60 -7.69 14.77
N GLY A 156 -3.72 -7.00 14.96
CA GLY A 156 -3.75 -5.55 15.12
C GLY A 156 -2.89 -5.05 16.28
N LYS A 157 -3.06 -5.63 17.48
CA LYS A 157 -2.26 -5.28 18.65
C LYS A 157 -0.78 -5.63 18.47
N ALA A 158 -0.48 -6.80 17.90
CA ALA A 158 0.88 -7.23 17.64
C ALA A 158 1.60 -6.30 16.64
N GLY A 159 0.93 -5.94 15.55
CA GLY A 159 1.46 -5.01 14.55
C GLY A 159 1.76 -3.63 15.14
N ARG A 160 0.82 -3.08 15.92
CA ARG A 160 1.03 -1.82 16.65
C ARG A 160 2.21 -1.89 17.62
N ALA A 161 2.33 -2.97 18.38
CA ALA A 161 3.43 -3.15 19.33
C ALA A 161 4.81 -3.25 18.63
N LEU A 162 4.88 -4.02 17.54
CA LEU A 162 6.09 -4.13 16.71
C LEU A 162 6.50 -2.78 16.12
N HIS A 163 5.54 -2.04 15.57
CA HIS A 163 5.79 -0.74 14.96
C HIS A 163 6.24 0.30 16.00
N ALA A 164 5.55 0.39 17.14
CA ALA A 164 5.89 1.33 18.22
C ALA A 164 7.30 1.11 18.78
N ALA A 165 7.78 -0.14 18.79
CA ALA A 165 9.12 -0.50 19.22
C ALA A 165 10.14 -0.58 18.08
N ALA A 166 9.81 -0.10 16.87
CA ALA A 166 10.68 -0.14 15.68
C ALA A 166 11.33 -1.53 15.44
N GLY A 167 10.62 -2.61 15.78
CA GLY A 167 11.10 -3.98 15.63
C GLY A 167 12.13 -4.46 16.66
N THR A 168 12.50 -3.69 17.68
CA THR A 168 13.53 -4.07 18.68
C THR A 168 12.99 -4.88 19.87
N VAL A 169 11.75 -5.35 19.76
CA VAL A 169 10.97 -6.02 20.82
C VAL A 169 10.96 -7.53 20.58
N SER A 170 11.09 -8.33 21.64
CA SER A 170 11.09 -9.79 21.51
C SER A 170 9.71 -10.33 21.13
N VAL A 171 9.66 -11.50 20.48
CA VAL A 171 8.39 -12.16 20.13
C VAL A 171 7.50 -12.40 21.35
N SER A 172 8.09 -12.71 22.52
CA SER A 172 7.35 -12.88 23.77
C SER A 172 6.71 -11.57 24.27
N GLN A 173 7.40 -10.44 24.12
CA GLN A 173 6.87 -9.13 24.48
C GLN A 173 5.76 -8.69 23.52
N VAL A 174 5.89 -8.94 22.22
CA VAL A 174 4.81 -8.70 21.24
C VAL A 174 3.59 -9.55 21.57
N ALA A 175 3.78 -10.83 21.91
CA ALA A 175 2.69 -11.73 22.29
C ALA A 175 1.97 -11.22 23.55
N ALA A 176 2.73 -10.80 24.57
CA ALA A 176 2.17 -10.20 25.78
C ALA A 176 1.35 -8.94 25.47
N ALA A 177 1.88 -8.02 24.66
CA ALA A 177 1.17 -6.81 24.24
C ALA A 177 -0.10 -7.10 23.40
N ALA A 178 -0.10 -8.21 22.66
CA ALA A 178 -1.25 -8.68 21.90
C ALA A 178 -2.26 -9.49 22.74
N HIS A 179 -1.99 -9.69 24.02
CA HIS A 179 -2.77 -10.56 24.92
C HIS A 179 -2.89 -11.99 24.37
N ALA A 180 -1.79 -12.52 23.83
CA ALA A 180 -1.71 -13.83 23.22
C ALA A 180 -0.46 -14.60 23.68
N THR A 181 -0.44 -15.90 23.41
CA THR A 181 0.79 -16.70 23.56
C THR A 181 1.63 -16.61 22.29
N VAL A 182 2.94 -16.84 22.40
CA VAL A 182 3.85 -16.91 21.24
C VAL A 182 3.34 -17.90 20.19
N ARG A 183 2.87 -19.08 20.61
CA ARG A 183 2.29 -20.10 19.72
C ARG A 183 1.06 -19.60 18.96
N THR A 184 0.17 -18.86 19.62
CA THR A 184 -1.01 -18.28 18.98
C THR A 184 -0.61 -17.23 17.95
N LEU A 185 0.40 -16.40 18.28
CA LEU A 185 0.92 -15.37 17.40
C LEU A 185 1.57 -15.98 16.15
N GLU A 186 2.49 -16.94 16.31
CA GLU A 186 3.15 -17.63 15.20
C GLU A 186 2.16 -18.26 14.23
N ARG A 187 1.11 -18.91 14.75
CA ARG A 187 0.08 -19.53 13.90
C ARG A 187 -0.71 -18.51 13.07
N LYS A 188 -0.88 -17.29 13.57
CA LYS A 188 -1.57 -16.22 12.85
C LYS A 188 -0.69 -15.57 11.79
N PHE A 189 0.63 -15.51 11.99
CA PHE A 189 1.59 -14.98 11.01
C PHE A 189 2.06 -15.99 9.95
N LYS A 190 1.97 -17.31 10.21
CA LYS A 190 2.33 -18.38 9.25
C LYS A 190 1.24 -18.69 8.21
N ARG A 191 0.05 -18.10 8.35
CA ARG A 191 -1.06 -18.26 7.42
C ARG A 191 -0.99 -17.22 6.33
#